data_AF-A0A9D4DK05-F1
#
_entry.id   AF-A0A9D4DK05-F1
#
_cell.length_a   1.000
_cell.length_b   1.000
_cell.length_c   1.000
_cell.angle_alpha   90.00
_cell.angle_beta   90.00
_cell.angle_gamma   90.00
#
_symmetry.space_group_name_H-M   'P 1'
#
loop_
_entity.id
_entity.type
_entity.pdbx_description
1 polymer ?
#
loop_
_entity_poly.entity_id
_entity_poly.type
_entity_poly.pdbx_seq_one_letter_code
_entity_poly.pdbx_strand_id
1 'polypeptide(L)'
;MSPCFAEWRCSVSPTGEKLYIPNFSQHKLLILARNGSVLATFSDPAHQHPQNVHVTPEGQVLVCGEVSNTIIQLDSEGRRKL
;
A
#
# COMPACT_ATOMS: atom_id res chain seq x y z
N MET A 1 -8.00 -18.28 -2.61
CA MET A 1 -8.33 -17.33 -1.52
C MET A 1 -7.14 -17.31 -0.57
N SER A 2 -6.38 -16.23 -0.55
CA SER A 2 -5.24 -16.12 0.37
C SER A 2 -5.73 -15.45 1.67
N PRO A 3 -5.66 -16.12 2.83
CA PRO A 3 -5.93 -15.47 4.10
C PRO A 3 -4.78 -14.51 4.42
N CYS A 4 -5.08 -13.21 4.50
CA CYS A 4 -4.15 -12.22 5.00
C CYS A 4 -4.35 -12.14 6.52
N PHE A 5 -3.49 -12.81 7.30
CA PHE A 5 -3.41 -12.56 8.74
C PHE A 5 -2.83 -11.17 8.92
N ALA A 6 -3.48 -10.32 9.72
CA ALA A 6 -3.21 -8.89 9.77
C ALA A 6 -2.86 -8.35 11.16
N GLU A 7 -1.58 -8.08 11.43
CA GLU A 7 -1.03 -7.30 12.54
C GLU A 7 0.30 -6.73 11.98
N TRP A 8 0.28 -5.42 11.67
CA TRP A 8 1.30 -4.62 10.92
C TRP A 8 1.53 -5.05 9.47
N ARG A 9 0.62 -4.68 8.55
CA ARG A 9 0.58 -5.35 7.24
C ARG A 9 0.92 -4.49 6.05
N CYS A 10 2.11 -4.79 5.54
CA CYS A 10 2.35 -4.85 4.12
C CYS A 10 1.38 -5.80 3.40
N SER A 11 1.22 -5.61 2.10
CA SER A 11 0.38 -6.46 1.26
C SER A 11 1.13 -6.92 0.01
N VAL A 12 0.63 -7.98 -0.63
CA VAL A 12 1.22 -8.54 -1.84
C VAL A 12 0.20 -8.46 -2.96
N SER A 13 0.63 -8.09 -4.17
CA SER A 13 -0.23 -8.15 -5.36
C SER A 13 -0.77 -9.56 -5.59
N PRO A 14 -1.94 -9.72 -6.24
CA PRO A 14 -2.51 -11.04 -6.57
C PRO A 14 -1.57 -11.93 -7.37
N THR A 15 -0.72 -11.34 -8.22
CA THR A 15 0.29 -12.04 -9.01
C THR A 15 1.52 -12.45 -8.21
N GLY A 16 1.72 -11.92 -7.00
CA GLY A 16 2.91 -12.17 -6.17
C GLY A 16 4.16 -11.38 -6.55
N GLU A 17 4.07 -10.45 -7.51
CA GLU A 17 5.22 -9.72 -8.08
C GLU A 17 5.53 -8.39 -7.37
N LYS A 18 4.54 -7.78 -6.73
CA LYS A 18 4.68 -6.51 -6.02
C LYS A 18 4.36 -6.65 -4.53
N LEU A 19 5.14 -5.95 -3.71
CA LEU A 19 4.94 -5.77 -2.27
C LEU A 19 4.58 -4.31 -2.00
N TYR A 20 3.57 -4.08 -1.18
CA TYR A 20 3.13 -2.76 -0.77
C TYR A 20 3.45 -2.57 0.71
N ILE A 21 4.40 -1.70 1.03
CA ILE A 21 4.91 -1.50 2.38
C ILE A 21 4.53 -0.10 2.86
N PRO A 22 3.64 0.03 3.87
CA PRO A 22 3.39 1.32 4.50
C PRO A 22 4.62 1.74 5.29
N ASN A 23 5.14 2.93 4.99
CA ASN A 23 6.22 3.56 5.74
C ASN A 23 5.62 4.67 6.60
N PHE A 24 5.25 4.27 7.81
CA PHE A 24 4.54 5.10 8.79
C PHE A 24 5.26 6.43 9.06
N SER A 25 6.54 6.36 9.43
CA SER A 25 7.32 7.54 9.87
C SER A 25 7.66 8.51 8.74
N GLN A 26 7.65 8.06 7.49
CA GLN A 26 7.92 8.91 6.33
C GLN A 26 6.65 9.35 5.58
N HIS A 27 5.46 8.98 6.08
CA HIS A 27 4.17 9.25 5.44
C HIS A 27 4.13 8.80 3.97
N LYS A 28 4.70 7.61 3.69
CA LYS A 28 4.87 7.08 2.34
C LYS A 28 4.35 5.66 2.23
N LEU A 29 3.91 5.29 1.04
CA LEU A 29 3.76 3.89 0.65
C LEU A 29 4.88 3.53 -0.32
N LEU A 30 5.60 2.44 -0.03
CA LEU A 30 6.59 1.88 -0.94
C LEU A 30 5.97 0.73 -1.72
N ILE A 31 6.24 0.69 -3.02
CA ILE A 31 5.91 -0.44 -3.87
C ILE A 31 7.23 -1.06 -4.28
N LEU A 32 7.44 -2.30 -3.84
CA LEU A 32 8.66 -3.05 -4.11
C LEU A 32 8.37 -4.19 -5.07
N ALA A 33 9.37 -4.59 -5.84
CA ALA A 33 9.35 -5.88 -6.51
C ALA A 33 9.55 -6.99 -5.47
N ARG A 34 9.25 -8.23 -5.87
CA ARG A 34 9.50 -9.42 -5.05
C ARG A 34 10.96 -9.57 -4.58
N ASN A 35 11.92 -9.06 -5.34
CA ASN A 35 13.35 -9.06 -4.94
C ASN A 35 13.73 -7.93 -3.97
N GLY A 36 12.76 -7.10 -3.55
CA GLY A 36 12.96 -5.97 -2.64
C GLY A 36 13.37 -4.65 -3.29
N SER A 37 13.56 -4.59 -4.62
CA SER A 37 13.86 -3.31 -5.28
C SER A 37 12.65 -2.37 -5.25
N VAL A 38 12.90 -1.07 -5.06
CA VAL A 38 11.82 -0.07 -5.08
C VAL A 38 11.38 0.16 -6.52
N LEU A 39 10.11 -0.10 -6.80
CA LEU A 39 9.47 0.16 -8.09
C LEU A 39 8.82 1.54 -8.12
N ALA A 40 8.15 1.91 -7.03
CA ALA A 40 7.48 3.20 -6.90
C ALA A 40 7.39 3.64 -5.44
N THR A 41 7.20 4.93 -5.25
CA THR A 41 6.89 5.54 -3.96
C THR A 41 5.68 6.43 -4.14
N PHE A 42 4.67 6.22 -3.32
CA PHE A 42 3.51 7.10 -3.24
C PHE A 42 3.59 7.95 -1.98
N SER A 43 3.30 9.23 -2.12
CA SER A 43 3.20 10.21 -1.03
C SER A 43 2.10 11.21 -1.36
N ASP A 44 1.32 11.57 -0.35
CA ASP A 44 0.26 12.56 -0.49
C ASP A 44 0.24 13.43 0.79
N PRO A 45 0.35 14.76 0.68
CA PRO A 45 0.35 15.64 1.85
C PRO A 45 -0.90 15.51 2.74
N ALA A 46 -2.04 15.12 2.16
CA ALA A 46 -3.30 14.93 2.87
C ALA A 46 -3.42 13.52 3.51
N HIS A 47 -2.46 12.62 3.26
CA HIS A 47 -2.47 11.25 3.77
C HIS A 47 -1.24 11.00 4.64
N GLN A 48 -1.48 10.89 5.95
CA GLN A 48 -0.41 10.82 6.93
C GLN A 48 -0.46 9.51 7.69
N HIS A 49 0.74 8.97 7.90
CA HIS A 49 0.97 7.79 8.72
C HIS A 49 0.20 6.57 8.19
N PRO A 50 0.53 6.12 6.96
CA PRO A 50 -0.07 4.90 6.44
C PRO A 50 0.33 3.73 7.34
N GLN A 51 -0.64 2.92 7.75
CA GLN A 51 -0.41 1.82 8.68
C GLN A 51 -0.84 0.47 8.10
N ASN A 52 -1.93 0.47 7.31
CA ASN A 52 -2.52 -0.74 6.76
C ASN A 52 -2.71 -0.60 5.26
N VAL A 53 -2.41 -1.67 4.53
CA VAL A 53 -2.60 -1.75 3.09
C VAL A 53 -3.38 -3.02 2.75
N HIS A 54 -4.41 -2.89 1.94
CA HIS A 54 -5.16 -4.00 1.37
C HIS A 54 -5.06 -3.98 -0.15
N VAL A 55 -4.83 -5.14 -0.77
CA VAL A 55 -4.83 -5.29 -2.22
C VAL A 55 -5.94 -6.24 -2.63
N THR A 56 -6.83 -5.78 -3.50
CA THR A 56 -7.94 -6.59 -4.00
C THR A 56 -7.45 -7.58 -5.08
N PRO A 57 -8.22 -8.66 -5.38
CA PRO A 57 -7.90 -9.58 -6.48
C PRO A 57 -7.73 -8.90 -7.85
N GLU A 58 -8.39 -7.77 -8.06
CA GLU A 58 -8.33 -6.95 -9.28
C GLU A 58 -7.10 -6.02 -9.30
N GLY A 59 -6.29 -6.00 -8.24
CA GLY A 59 -5.07 -5.21 -8.13
C GLY A 59 -5.26 -3.79 -7.61
N GLN A 60 -6.43 -3.45 -7.10
CA GLN A 60 -6.67 -2.16 -6.45
C GLN A 60 -6.05 -2.14 -5.06
N VAL A 61 -5.46 -1.01 -4.67
CA VAL A 61 -4.76 -0.87 -3.39
C VAL A 61 -5.47 0.17 -2.53
N LEU A 62 -5.87 -0.23 -1.33
CA LEU A 62 -6.47 0.64 -0.32
C LEU A 62 -5.46 0.87 0.79
N VAL A 63 -5.22 2.13 1.13
CA VAL A 63 -4.26 2.53 2.17
C VAL A 63 -4.97 3.35 3.23
N CYS A 64 -4.86 2.92 4.49
CA CYS A 64 -5.43 3.63 5.64
C CYS A 64 -4.36 4.52 6.28
N GLY A 65 -4.63 5.81 6.38
CA GLY A 65 -3.77 6.80 7.03
C GLY A 65 -4.27 7.10 8.43
N GLU A 66 -3.56 6.60 9.45
CA GLU A 66 -3.99 6.58 10.84
C GLU A 66 -4.24 8.00 11.38
N VAL A 67 -3.25 8.89 11.25
CA VAL A 67 -3.36 10.25 11.81
C VAL A 67 -4.26 11.16 10.98
N SER A 68 -4.22 10.99 9.66
CA SER A 68 -5.06 11.81 8.77
C SER A 68 -6.53 11.42 8.78
N ASN A 69 -6.91 10.25 9.32
CA ASN A 69 -8.25 9.68 9.20
C ASN A 69 -8.73 9.59 7.74
N THR A 70 -7.83 9.24 6.82
CA THR A 70 -8.14 9.12 5.39
C THR A 70 -7.93 7.70 4.88
N ILE A 71 -8.65 7.37 3.81
CA ILE A 71 -8.41 6.18 2.98
C ILE A 71 -8.11 6.69 1.58
N ILE A 72 -6.99 6.25 1.01
CA ILE A 72 -6.67 6.50 -0.40
C ILE A 72 -6.78 5.20 -1.19
N GLN A 73 -7.30 5.34 -2.40
CA GLN A 73 -7.32 4.28 -3.40
C GLN A 73 -6.24 4.54 -4.45
N LEU A 74 -5.37 3.55 -4.63
CA LEU A 74 -4.39 3.51 -5.70
C LEU A 74 -4.69 2.37 -6.67
N ASP A 75 -4.18 2.50 -7.88
CA ASP A 75 -4.02 1.36 -8.79
C ASP A 75 -2.79 0.51 -8.44
N SER A 76 -2.57 -0.56 -9.22
CA SER A 76 -1.46 -1.49 -9.03
C SER A 76 -0.08 -0.87 -9.29
N GLU A 77 -0.01 0.33 -9.87
CA GLU A 77 1.23 1.08 -10.11
C GLU A 77 1.48 2.13 -9.01
N GLY A 78 0.57 2.24 -8.03
CA GLY A 78 0.65 3.23 -6.97
C GLY A 78 0.14 4.61 -7.35
N ARG A 79 -0.64 4.72 -8.43
CA ARG A 79 -1.22 5.99 -8.86
C ARG A 79 -2.59 6.17 -8.21
N ARG A 80 -2.84 7.38 -7.69
CA ARG A 80 -4.11 7.72 -7.04
C ARG A 80 -5.27 7.66 -8.03
N LYS A 81 -6.37 7.01 -7.63
CA LYS A 81 -7.63 6.97 -8.39
C LYS A 81 -8.74 7.83 -7.80
N LEU A 82 -8.75 8.03 -6.48
CA LEU A 82 -9.71 8.86 -5.73
C LEU A 82 -8.99 9.55 -4.56
#